data_AF-A0A529HXU6-F1
#
_entry.id   AF-A0A529HXU6-F1
#
_cell.length_a   1.000
_cell.length_b   1.000
_cell.length_c   1.000
_cell.angle_alpha   90.00
_cell.angle_beta   90.00
_cell.angle_gamma   90.00
#
_symmetry.space_group_name_H-M   'P 1'
#
loop_
_entity.id
_entity.type
_entity.pdbx_description
1 polymer ?
#
loop_
_entity_poly.entity_id
_entity_poly.type
_entity_poly.pdbx_seq_one_letter_code
_entity_poly.pdbx_strand_id
1 'polypeptide(L)' 'MPTRQLLVLRHAKSSWDDPKLADFDRPLGPRGLKTAPLMGRELSRRGWLPDLALV' A
#
# COMPACT_ATOMS: atom_id res chain seq x y z
N MET A 1 20.22 13.69 17.66
CA MET A 1 19.94 13.05 16.36
C MET A 1 18.64 13.63 15.81
N PRO A 2 18.51 13.86 14.49
CA PRO A 2 17.24 14.33 13.94
C PRO A 2 16.14 13.28 14.19
N THR A 3 14.92 13.73 14.47
CA THR A 3 13.75 12.87 14.62
C THR A 3 13.48 12.14 13.31
N ARG A 4 13.26 10.82 13.37
CA ARG A 4 12.82 10.02 12.23
C ARG A 4 11.39 9.56 12.46
N GLN A 5 10.61 9.52 11.38
CA GLN A 5 9.25 8.98 11.39
C GLN A 5 9.23 7.67 10.59
N LEU A 6 8.57 6.65 11.14
CA LEU A 6 8.32 5.38 10.46
C LEU A 6 6.82 5.26 10.17
N LEU A 7 6.47 5.06 8.91
CA LEU A 7 5.10 4.79 8.47
C LEU A 7 4.97 3.29 8.20
N VAL A 8 4.09 2.59 8.92
CA VAL A 8 3.82 1.16 8.71
C VAL A 8 2.47 1.03 8.02
N LEU A 9 2.48 0.50 6.80
CA LEU A 9 1.28 0.29 6.00
C LEU A 9 1.18 -1.19 5.62
N ARG A 10 -0.06 -1.69 5.53
CA ARG A 10 -0.35 -2.97 4.89
C ARG A 10 -0.54 -2.79 3.38
N HIS A 11 -0.29 -3.85 2.61
CA HIS A 11 -0.66 -3.88 1.20
C HIS A 11 -2.16 -3.64 0.99
N ALA A 12 -2.54 -3.09 -0.16
CA ALA A 12 -3.94 -2.96 -0.52
C ALA A 12 -4.55 -4.32 -0.88
N LYS A 13 -5.89 -4.44 -0.82
CA LYS A 13 -6.55 -5.75 -0.94
C LYS A 13 -6.19 -6.50 -2.24
N SER A 14 -5.65 -7.71 -2.11
CA SER A 14 -5.39 -8.64 -3.20
C SER A 14 -6.67 -9.25 -3.80
N SER A 15 -6.61 -9.63 -5.07
CA SER A 15 -7.59 -10.46 -5.76
C SER A 15 -7.45 -11.92 -5.32
N TRP A 16 -8.57 -12.64 -5.34
CA TRP A 16 -8.67 -14.08 -5.11
C TRP A 16 -9.44 -14.76 -6.25
N ASP A 17 -9.58 -14.08 -7.39
CA ASP A 17 -10.41 -14.54 -8.52
C ASP A 17 -9.79 -15.76 -9.23
N ASP A 18 -8.45 -15.86 -9.25
CA ASP A 18 -7.74 -17.04 -9.72
C ASP A 18 -7.24 -17.90 -8.54
N PRO A 19 -7.82 -19.09 -8.30
CA PRO A 19 -7.40 -19.97 -7.22
C PRO A 19 -6.05 -20.66 -7.48
N LYS A 20 -5.52 -20.63 -8.71
CA LYS A 20 -4.25 -21.29 -9.07
C LYS A 20 -3.02 -20.44 -8.77
N LEU A 21 -3.20 -19.13 -8.53
CA LEU A 21 -2.09 -18.25 -8.21
C LEU A 21 -1.54 -18.55 -6.81
N ALA A 22 -0.20 -18.61 -6.73
CA ALA A 22 0.50 -18.58 -5.45
C ALA A 22 0.26 -17.24 -4.75
N ASP A 23 0.38 -17.22 -3.42
CA ASP A 23 0.03 -16.03 -2.63
C ASP A 23 0.86 -14.80 -3.00
N PHE A 24 2.17 -15.00 -3.21
CA PHE A 24 3.10 -13.94 -3.60
C PHE A 24 2.75 -13.30 -4.95
N ASP A 25 2.20 -14.08 -5.88
CA ASP A 25 1.88 -13.63 -7.24
C ASP A 25 0.49 -12.98 -7.34
N ARG A 26 -0.26 -12.90 -6.24
CA ARG A 26 -1.63 -12.37 -6.27
C ARG A 26 -1.63 -10.87 -6.58
N PRO A 27 -2.32 -10.43 -7.64
CA PRO A 27 -2.44 -9.01 -7.95
C PRO A 27 -3.41 -8.31 -6.99
N LEU A 28 -3.45 -6.98 -7.05
CA LEU A 28 -4.51 -6.21 -6.39
C LEU A 28 -5.88 -6.52 -7.01
N GLY A 29 -6.89 -6.66 -6.15
CA GLY A 29 -8.29 -6.76 -6.60
C GLY A 29 -8.87 -5.38 -6.90
N PRO A 30 -10.09 -5.31 -7.49
CA PRO A 30 -10.74 -4.03 -7.82
C PRO A 30 -10.85 -3.07 -6.64
N ARG A 31 -11.10 -3.60 -5.43
CA ARG A 31 -11.11 -2.80 -4.19
C ARG A 31 -9.73 -2.26 -3.87
N GLY A 32 -8.69 -3.10 -3.95
CA GLY A 32 -7.30 -2.71 -3.68
C GLY A 32 -6.84 -1.58 -4.59
N LEU A 33 -7.08 -1.72 -5.90
CA LEU A 33 -6.77 -0.70 -6.91
C LEU A 33 -7.47 0.64 -6.66
N LYS A 34 -8.72 0.63 -6.16
CA LYS A 34 -9.44 1.85 -5.78
C LYS A 34 -8.90 2.47 -4.47
N THR A 35 -8.54 1.64 -3.49
CA THR A 35 -8.15 2.12 -2.16
C THR A 35 -6.68 2.53 -2.04
N ALA A 36 -5.76 1.95 -2.81
CA ALA A 36 -4.35 2.30 -2.73
C ALA A 36 -4.09 3.80 -3.04
N PRO A 37 -4.67 4.39 -4.11
CA PRO A 37 -4.51 5.82 -4.38
C PRO A 37 -5.16 6.73 -3.33
N LEU A 38 -6.25 6.27 -2.67
CA LEU A 38 -6.88 7.02 -1.58
C LEU A 38 -5.93 7.17 -0.39
N MET A 39 -5.22 6.09 -0.03
CA MET A 39 -4.20 6.15 1.02
C MET A 39 -3.06 7.08 0.65
N GLY A 40 -2.55 7.01 -0.59
CA GLY A 40 -1.51 7.93 -1.06
C GLY A 40 -1.93 9.40 -0.96
N ARG A 41 -3.17 9.72 -1.36
CA ARG A 41 -3.73 11.08 -1.20
C ARG A 41 -3.82 11.51 0.25
N GLU A 42 -4.24 10.63 1.15
CA GLU A 42 -4.34 10.97 2.58
C GLU A 42 -2.97 11.19 3.23
N LEU A 43 -1.95 10.40 2.86
CA LEU A 43 -0.57 10.62 3.30
C LEU A 43 -0.06 11.99 2.85
N SER A 44 -0.27 12.31 1.56
CA SER A 44 0.12 13.61 0.99
C SER A 44 -0.60 14.78 1.68
N ARG A 45 -1.92 14.66 1.91
CA ARG A 45 -2.72 15.68 2.59
C ARG A 45 -2.22 15.96 4.02
N ARG A 46 -1.65 14.97 4.69
CA ARG A 46 -1.08 15.09 6.05
C ARG A 46 0.38 15.54 6.06
N GLY A 47 1.01 15.68 4.90
CA GLY A 47 2.45 15.94 4.79
C GLY A 47 3.32 14.74 5.20
N TRP A 48 2.76 13.53 5.24
CA TRP A 48 3.48 12.30 5.59
C TRP A 48 4.16 11.72 4.35
N LEU A 49 5.10 12.47 3.79
CA LEU A 49 5.86 12.09 2.59
C LEU A 49 7.12 11.33 3.02
N PRO A 50 7.22 10.01 2.76
CA PRO A 50 8.40 9.25 3.13
C PRO A 50 9.59 9.55 2.21
N ASP A 51 10.77 9.70 2.79
CA ASP A 51 12.04 9.80 2.03
C ASP A 51 12.45 8.48 1.39
N LEU A 52 11.99 7.35 1.95
CA LEU A 52 12.26 6.00 1.49
C LEU A 52 11.02 5.11 1.68
N ALA A 53 10.68 4.34 0.64
CA ALA A 53 9.66 3.30 0.70
C ALA A 53 10.30 1.92 0.49
N LEU A 54 9.97 0.96 1.37
CA LEU A 54 10.29 -0.45 1.23
C LEU A 54 8.98 -1.21 1.05
N VAL A 55 8.91 -2.05 0.01
CA VAL A 55 7.68 -2.74 -0.43
C VAL A 55 7.97 -4.20 -0.71
#